data_AF-A0A0G4HZQ4-F1
#
_entry.id   AF-A0A0G4HZQ4-F1
#
_cell.length_a   1.000
_cell.length_b   1.000
_cell.length_c   1.000
_cell.angle_alpha   90.00
_cell.angle_beta   90.00
_cell.angle_gamma   90.00
#
_symmetry.space_group_name_H-M   'P 1'
#
loop_
_entity.id
_entity.type
_entity.pdbx_description
1 polymer ?
#
loop_
_entity_poly.entity_id
_entity_poly.type
_entity_poly.pdbx_seq_one_letter_code
_entity_poly.pdbx_strand_id
1 'polypeptide(L)'
;MDGQAQAEGGKYVVVWNEEMVRKSFDLFLKGRYEGDELGLVMLFARRKYDPNMESSEAMLCRHAFNVQDADADGFLRELRRFEVPLGTFTERPKTNKPKKPIMTSKATVAYMTLNPKSTRLAWLEANQKLMTVLVKDPAQALRAFRSCRSTLDSSLHTATSRRLFMDIDVDSKDLEVLLSVLQVLQQEKSMDSIVGGVETRGGYHIILQKSLMQKSAGRSIYSMSTDSGFSAENRTGDTITKFDIELPKEPQIPIPGTVQGGFRTLLLTREDLGKILQEGGVPSAKETETGTGLDEIRAQMAAEIGEEGEGEDGTRGGERDVVRVGRAVTH
;
A
#
# COMPACT_ATOMS: atom_id res chain seq x y z
N MET A 1 -1.20 20.60 -30.07
CA MET A 1 -0.46 19.52 -30.73
C MET A 1 -0.78 18.25 -29.98
N ASP A 2 -1.69 17.48 -30.56
CA ASP A 2 -2.22 16.25 -29.98
C ASP A 2 -1.15 15.15 -30.03
N GLY A 3 -0.56 14.87 -28.87
CA GLY A 3 0.32 13.72 -28.68
C GLY A 3 -0.50 12.44 -28.63
N GLN A 4 -0.91 11.94 -29.79
CA GLN A 4 -1.28 10.53 -29.94
C GLN A 4 -0.01 9.69 -29.80
N ALA A 5 0.34 9.34 -28.56
CA ALA A 5 1.24 8.24 -28.31
C ALA A 5 0.54 6.97 -28.85
N GLN A 6 1.05 6.46 -29.96
CA GLN A 6 0.64 5.21 -30.55
C GLN A 6 0.78 4.10 -29.50
N ALA A 7 -0.36 3.55 -29.10
CA ALA A 7 -0.44 2.39 -28.24
C ALA A 7 -0.10 1.12 -29.05
N GLU A 8 1.17 0.94 -29.39
CA GLU A 8 1.63 -0.34 -29.92
C GLU A 8 1.80 -1.34 -28.76
N GLY A 9 0.82 -2.23 -28.59
CA GLY A 9 0.94 -3.50 -27.87
C GLY A 9 1.14 -3.46 -26.34
N GLY A 10 1.14 -2.30 -25.70
CA GLY A 10 1.40 -2.21 -24.26
C GLY A 10 0.27 -2.80 -23.39
N LYS A 11 0.61 -3.68 -22.45
CA LYS A 11 -0.25 -4.08 -21.33
C LYS A 11 0.12 -3.31 -20.07
N TYR A 12 -0.81 -3.17 -19.11
CA TYR A 12 -0.43 -2.75 -17.76
C TYR A 12 0.54 -3.80 -17.20
N VAL A 13 1.74 -3.38 -16.81
CA VAL A 13 2.68 -4.25 -16.10
C VAL A 13 2.44 -4.06 -14.62
N VAL A 14 2.04 -5.13 -13.94
CA VAL A 14 1.75 -5.11 -12.50
C VAL A 14 2.82 -5.88 -11.76
N VAL A 15 3.20 -7.07 -12.22
CA VAL A 15 4.20 -7.92 -11.58
C VAL A 15 5.54 -7.74 -12.26
N TRP A 16 6.56 -7.34 -11.50
CA TRP A 16 7.94 -7.22 -11.98
C TRP A 16 8.87 -8.29 -11.38
N ASN A 17 8.53 -8.83 -10.20
CA ASN A 17 9.26 -9.95 -9.59
C ASN A 17 8.28 -11.01 -9.08
N GLU A 18 8.28 -12.13 -9.77
CA GLU A 18 7.41 -13.26 -9.51
C GLU A 18 7.75 -14.05 -8.25
N GLU A 19 9.03 -14.21 -7.94
CA GLU A 19 9.48 -14.93 -6.75
C GLU A 19 9.12 -14.14 -5.48
N MET A 20 9.31 -12.82 -5.52
CA MET A 20 8.97 -11.94 -4.41
C MET A 20 7.47 -11.91 -4.13
N VAL A 21 6.63 -11.94 -5.18
CA VAL A 21 5.18 -12.11 -5.02
C VAL A 21 4.87 -13.41 -4.27
N ARG A 22 5.51 -14.53 -4.63
CA ARG A 22 5.31 -15.82 -3.96
C ARG A 22 5.76 -15.80 -2.50
N LYS A 23 6.96 -15.28 -2.25
CA LYS A 23 7.49 -15.07 -0.89
C LYS A 23 6.54 -14.21 -0.04
N SER A 24 5.96 -13.15 -0.61
CA SER A 24 4.99 -12.31 0.09
C SER A 24 3.69 -13.05 0.45
N PHE A 25 3.21 -13.94 -0.42
CA PHE A 25 2.03 -14.76 -0.15
C PHE A 25 2.28 -15.74 1.00
N ASP A 26 3.40 -16.47 0.94
CA ASP A 26 3.79 -17.41 2.00
C ASP A 26 3.97 -16.68 3.33
N LEU A 27 4.64 -15.53 3.29
CA LEU A 27 4.95 -14.77 4.49
C LEU A 27 3.71 -14.15 5.13
N PHE A 28 2.80 -13.57 4.37
CA PHE A 28 1.69 -12.78 4.92
C PHE A 28 0.33 -13.49 4.95
N LEU A 29 0.04 -14.40 4.03
CA LEU A 29 -1.33 -14.91 3.82
C LEU A 29 -1.47 -16.41 4.11
N LYS A 30 -0.50 -17.23 3.66
CA LYS A 30 -0.61 -18.69 3.72
C LYS A 30 -0.84 -19.20 5.15
N GLY A 31 -1.79 -20.12 5.27
CA GLY A 31 -2.13 -20.80 6.54
C GLY A 31 -2.79 -19.94 7.60
N ARG A 32 -3.22 -18.70 7.28
CA ARG A 32 -3.78 -17.76 8.27
C ARG A 32 -5.28 -17.54 8.18
N TYR A 33 -5.90 -17.98 7.09
CA TYR A 33 -7.32 -17.80 6.80
C TYR A 33 -8.07 -19.09 7.12
N GLU A 34 -9.30 -18.98 7.60
CA GLU A 34 -10.12 -20.13 8.00
C GLU A 34 -11.60 -19.99 7.57
N GLY A 35 -12.27 -21.12 7.34
CA GLY A 35 -13.73 -21.14 7.15
C GLY A 35 -14.20 -20.27 5.98
N ASP A 36 -15.02 -19.25 6.26
CA ASP A 36 -15.64 -18.36 5.27
C ASP A 36 -14.80 -17.12 4.92
N GLU A 37 -13.53 -17.12 5.30
CA GLU A 37 -12.61 -16.00 5.15
C GLU A 37 -12.00 -15.89 3.75
N LEU A 38 -11.95 -14.68 3.21
CA LEU A 38 -11.35 -14.36 1.92
C LEU A 38 -10.26 -13.29 2.04
N GLY A 39 -9.25 -13.42 1.20
CA GLY A 39 -8.29 -12.35 0.91
C GLY A 39 -8.82 -11.44 -0.20
N LEU A 40 -8.42 -10.17 -0.17
CA LEU A 40 -8.70 -9.21 -1.24
C LEU A 40 -7.41 -8.75 -1.89
N VAL A 41 -7.38 -8.76 -3.22
CA VAL A 41 -6.40 -8.04 -4.04
C VAL A 41 -7.11 -6.97 -4.85
N MET A 42 -6.48 -5.81 -4.96
CA MET A 42 -7.09 -4.64 -5.58
C MET A 42 -6.06 -3.89 -6.41
N LEU A 43 -6.45 -3.46 -7.61
CA LEU A 43 -5.68 -2.55 -8.44
C LEU A 43 -6.28 -1.15 -8.32
N PHE A 44 -5.47 -0.18 -7.95
CA PHE A 44 -5.85 1.23 -7.90
C PHE A 44 -5.00 2.04 -8.86
N ALA A 45 -5.58 3.10 -9.43
CA ALA A 45 -4.83 4.23 -9.96
C ALA A 45 -4.86 5.38 -8.97
N ARG A 46 -3.74 6.10 -8.81
CA ARG A 46 -3.62 7.22 -7.86
C ARG A 46 -3.05 8.46 -8.52
N ARG A 47 -3.65 9.62 -8.24
CA ARG A 47 -3.15 10.93 -8.71
C ARG A 47 -1.80 11.31 -8.12
N LYS A 48 -1.42 10.73 -6.98
CA LYS A 48 -0.05 10.87 -6.42
C LYS A 48 0.99 10.36 -7.43
N TYR A 49 0.62 9.44 -8.32
CA TYR A 49 1.52 8.85 -9.31
C TYR A 49 1.33 9.40 -10.72
N ASP A 50 0.09 9.73 -11.09
CA ASP A 50 -0.24 10.46 -12.32
C ASP A 50 -1.01 11.75 -12.00
N PRO A 51 -0.33 12.91 -11.97
CA PRO A 51 -0.95 14.20 -11.70
C PRO A 51 -2.07 14.59 -12.67
N ASN A 52 -2.14 13.95 -13.85
CA ASN A 52 -3.13 14.25 -14.87
C ASN A 52 -4.48 13.57 -14.63
N MET A 53 -4.62 12.78 -13.56
CA MET A 53 -5.90 12.20 -13.17
C MET A 53 -6.82 13.24 -12.51
N GLU A 54 -8.12 13.18 -12.81
CA GLU A 54 -9.12 14.08 -12.22
C GLU A 54 -9.54 13.65 -10.81
N SER A 55 -9.51 12.34 -10.53
CA SER A 55 -9.83 11.75 -9.21
C SER A 55 -8.55 11.53 -8.41
N SER A 56 -8.61 11.63 -7.08
CA SER A 56 -7.41 11.40 -6.22
C SER A 56 -6.96 9.95 -6.32
N GLU A 57 -7.93 9.06 -6.46
CA GLU A 57 -7.77 7.63 -6.65
C GLU A 57 -8.96 7.06 -7.45
N ALA A 58 -8.74 5.91 -8.05
CA ALA A 58 -9.77 5.10 -8.68
C ALA A 58 -9.44 3.62 -8.47
N MET A 59 -10.36 2.86 -7.87
CA MET A 59 -10.27 1.40 -7.83
C MET A 59 -10.63 0.85 -9.22
N LEU A 60 -9.65 0.21 -9.87
CA LEU A 60 -9.76 -0.29 -11.23
C LEU A 60 -10.29 -1.72 -11.25
N CYS A 61 -9.73 -2.56 -10.40
CA CYS A 61 -10.13 -3.93 -10.21
C CYS A 61 -10.10 -4.30 -8.73
N ARG A 62 -10.95 -5.24 -8.35
CA ARG A 62 -10.88 -5.94 -7.08
C ARG A 62 -11.21 -7.40 -7.33
N HIS A 63 -10.47 -8.27 -6.70
CA HIS A 63 -10.74 -9.70 -6.67
C HIS A 63 -10.70 -10.20 -5.23
N ALA A 64 -11.68 -11.04 -4.88
CA ALA A 64 -11.73 -11.74 -3.62
C ALA A 64 -11.45 -13.22 -3.89
N PHE A 65 -10.56 -13.83 -3.12
CA PHE A 65 -10.12 -15.20 -3.35
C PHE A 65 -10.01 -15.97 -2.02
N ASN A 66 -10.23 -17.28 -2.09
CA ASN A 66 -10.05 -18.14 -0.93
C ASN A 66 -8.56 -18.44 -0.76
N VAL A 67 -7.96 -17.90 0.31
CA VAL A 67 -6.53 -18.10 0.60
C VAL A 67 -6.24 -19.55 1.02
N GLN A 68 -7.21 -20.27 1.59
CA GLN A 68 -7.04 -21.66 2.04
C GLN A 68 -6.84 -22.62 0.85
N ASP A 69 -7.54 -22.35 -0.25
CA ASP A 69 -7.48 -23.17 -1.46
C ASP A 69 -6.41 -22.67 -2.45
N ALA A 70 -5.76 -21.54 -2.13
CA ALA A 70 -4.76 -20.92 -2.99
C ALA A 70 -3.33 -21.32 -2.58
N ASP A 71 -2.48 -21.49 -3.57
CA ASP A 71 -1.04 -21.51 -3.43
C ASP A 71 -0.42 -20.21 -3.96
N ALA A 72 0.89 -20.08 -3.81
CA ALA A 72 1.62 -18.89 -4.23
C ALA A 72 1.50 -18.64 -5.75
N ASP A 73 1.40 -19.71 -6.56
CA ASP A 73 1.16 -19.61 -8.00
C ASP A 73 -0.26 -19.15 -8.34
N GLY A 74 -1.26 -19.63 -7.59
CA GLY A 74 -2.64 -19.18 -7.68
C GLY A 74 -2.76 -17.69 -7.37
N PHE A 75 -2.12 -17.24 -6.31
CA PHE A 75 -2.06 -15.82 -5.96
C PHE A 75 -1.41 -14.98 -7.08
N LEU A 76 -0.29 -15.44 -7.63
CA LEU A 76 0.34 -14.77 -8.78
C LEU A 76 -0.61 -14.71 -9.99
N ARG A 77 -1.30 -15.81 -10.32
CA ARG A 77 -2.27 -15.84 -11.43
C ARG A 77 -3.37 -14.80 -11.23
N GLU A 78 -3.84 -14.59 -10.00
CA GLU A 78 -4.82 -13.54 -9.70
C GLU A 78 -4.27 -12.14 -9.95
N LEU A 79 -3.00 -11.88 -9.65
CA LEU A 79 -2.36 -10.58 -9.96
C LEU A 79 -2.14 -10.37 -11.45
N ARG A 80 -1.77 -11.41 -12.19
CA ARG A 80 -1.58 -11.33 -13.65
C ARG A 80 -2.88 -11.00 -14.38
N ARG A 81 -4.06 -11.24 -13.79
CA ARG A 81 -5.36 -10.78 -14.36
C ARG A 81 -5.48 -9.26 -14.43
N PHE A 82 -4.68 -8.51 -13.68
CA PHE A 82 -4.62 -7.06 -13.75
C PHE A 82 -3.79 -6.56 -14.94
N GLU A 83 -3.00 -7.43 -15.59
CA GLU A 83 -2.16 -7.09 -16.74
C GLU A 83 -2.92 -7.11 -18.05
N VAL A 84 -3.90 -6.22 -18.16
CA VAL A 84 -4.77 -6.06 -19.33
C VAL A 84 -4.15 -5.08 -20.34
N PRO A 85 -4.63 -5.01 -21.61
CA PRO A 85 -4.18 -4.01 -22.56
C PRO A 85 -4.33 -2.57 -22.02
N LEU A 86 -3.37 -1.70 -22.31
CA LEU A 86 -3.46 -0.28 -21.96
C LEU A 86 -4.72 0.36 -22.56
N GLY A 87 -5.32 1.29 -21.83
CA GLY A 87 -6.59 1.92 -22.23
C GLY A 87 -7.84 1.13 -21.82
N THR A 88 -7.69 -0.10 -21.30
CA THR A 88 -8.81 -0.86 -20.71
C THR A 88 -9.48 -0.08 -19.57
N PHE A 89 -8.69 0.62 -18.76
CA PHE A 89 -9.21 1.42 -17.65
C PHE A 89 -9.44 2.87 -18.06
N THR A 90 -10.59 3.42 -17.66
CA THR A 90 -10.97 4.80 -17.94
C THR A 90 -11.39 5.51 -16.65
N GLU A 91 -11.02 6.77 -16.52
CA GLU A 91 -11.50 7.61 -15.44
C GLU A 91 -13.00 7.89 -15.57
N ARG A 92 -13.68 7.94 -14.42
CA ARG A 92 -15.04 8.44 -14.36
C ARG A 92 -15.00 9.97 -14.44
N PRO A 93 -15.58 10.60 -15.48
CA PRO A 93 -15.50 12.04 -15.64
C PRO A 93 -16.32 12.73 -14.54
N LYS A 94 -15.80 13.83 -13.98
CA LYS A 94 -16.51 14.63 -12.98
C LYS A 94 -17.55 15.59 -13.57
N THR A 95 -17.46 15.83 -14.87
CA THR A 95 -18.30 16.76 -15.66
C THR A 95 -18.69 16.08 -16.97
N ASN A 96 -19.45 16.72 -17.86
CA ASN A 96 -19.82 16.19 -19.20
C ASN A 96 -18.62 16.03 -20.16
N LYS A 97 -17.40 15.84 -19.63
CA LYS A 97 -16.18 15.57 -20.39
C LYS A 97 -16.13 14.11 -20.87
N PRO A 98 -15.42 13.84 -21.98
CA PRO A 98 -15.17 12.48 -22.42
C PRO A 98 -14.37 11.71 -21.36
N LYS A 99 -14.61 10.39 -21.28
CA LYS A 99 -13.81 9.49 -20.45
C LYS A 99 -12.35 9.54 -20.90
N LYS A 100 -11.45 9.80 -19.95
CA LYS A 100 -10.00 9.77 -20.21
C LYS A 100 -9.46 8.38 -19.87
N PRO A 101 -8.73 7.72 -20.78
CA PRO A 101 -8.09 6.45 -20.46
C PRO A 101 -6.93 6.67 -19.49
N ILE A 102 -6.71 5.70 -18.60
CA ILE A 102 -5.57 5.69 -17.69
C ILE A 102 -4.42 5.06 -18.45
N MET A 103 -3.60 5.86 -19.12
CA MET A 103 -2.70 5.37 -20.18
C MET A 103 -1.40 4.73 -19.69
N THR A 104 -1.17 4.62 -18.38
CA THR A 104 0.12 4.22 -17.87
C THR A 104 0.04 3.33 -16.63
N SER A 105 0.83 2.25 -16.63
CA SER A 105 1.12 1.45 -15.43
C SER A 105 1.83 2.26 -14.34
N LYS A 106 2.45 3.40 -14.70
CA LYS A 106 3.03 4.34 -13.75
C LYS A 106 1.97 5.11 -12.94
N ALA A 107 0.68 4.93 -13.21
CA ALA A 107 -0.40 5.47 -12.37
C ALA A 107 -0.90 4.45 -11.34
N THR A 108 -0.56 3.16 -11.49
CA THR A 108 -1.23 2.07 -10.79
C THR A 108 -0.44 1.50 -9.62
N VAL A 109 -1.14 0.83 -8.71
CA VAL A 109 -0.60 0.08 -7.58
C VAL A 109 -1.52 -1.09 -7.26
N ALA A 110 -0.94 -2.26 -7.02
CA ALA A 110 -1.67 -3.43 -6.54
C ALA A 110 -1.54 -3.53 -5.01
N TYR A 111 -2.68 -3.61 -4.33
CA TYR A 111 -2.78 -3.77 -2.89
C TYR A 111 -3.35 -5.14 -2.53
N MET A 112 -2.96 -5.65 -1.36
CA MET A 112 -3.65 -6.76 -0.70
C MET A 112 -4.09 -6.38 0.71
N THR A 113 -5.23 -6.91 1.15
CA THR A 113 -5.62 -6.86 2.56
C THR A 113 -4.93 -7.98 3.33
N LEU A 114 -4.34 -7.67 4.48
CA LEU A 114 -3.69 -8.69 5.31
C LEU A 114 -4.65 -9.40 6.26
N ASN A 115 -5.66 -8.68 6.74
CA ASN A 115 -6.65 -9.27 7.64
C ASN A 115 -7.76 -9.97 6.85
N PRO A 116 -8.19 -11.16 7.30
CA PRO A 116 -9.23 -11.92 6.61
C PRO A 116 -10.57 -11.19 6.58
N LYS A 117 -11.28 -11.28 5.46
CA LYS A 117 -12.64 -10.76 5.28
C LYS A 117 -13.65 -11.88 5.44
N SER A 118 -14.69 -11.69 6.25
CA SER A 118 -15.77 -12.66 6.38
C SER A 118 -16.83 -12.44 5.31
N THR A 119 -17.04 -13.45 4.48
CA THR A 119 -18.13 -13.44 3.48
C THR A 119 -19.50 -13.44 4.14
N ARG A 120 -19.66 -14.12 5.28
CA ARG A 120 -20.92 -14.14 6.03
C ARG A 120 -21.28 -12.77 6.58
N LEU A 121 -20.32 -12.08 7.22
CA LEU A 121 -20.54 -10.72 7.71
C LEU A 121 -20.82 -9.75 6.55
N ALA A 122 -20.03 -9.83 5.47
CA ALA A 122 -20.24 -9.03 4.27
C ALA A 122 -21.63 -9.21 3.67
N TRP A 123 -22.08 -10.46 3.56
CA TRP A 123 -23.41 -10.81 3.07
C TRP A 123 -24.50 -10.23 3.96
N LEU A 124 -24.39 -10.39 5.29
CA LEU A 124 -25.35 -9.85 6.25
C LEU A 124 -25.47 -8.33 6.12
N GLU A 125 -24.34 -7.61 6.13
CA GLU A 125 -24.32 -6.15 5.98
C GLU A 125 -24.91 -5.69 4.64
N ALA A 126 -24.55 -6.36 3.54
CA ALA A 126 -25.05 -6.03 2.22
C ALA A 126 -26.56 -6.24 2.12
N ASN A 127 -27.07 -7.34 2.68
CA ASN A 127 -28.50 -7.62 2.72
C ASN A 127 -29.26 -6.58 3.55
N GLN A 128 -28.75 -6.20 4.71
CA GLN A 128 -29.38 -5.15 5.53
C GLN A 128 -29.47 -3.82 4.76
N LYS A 129 -28.39 -3.41 4.06
CA LYS A 129 -28.38 -2.20 3.24
C LYS A 129 -29.38 -2.27 2.09
N LEU A 130 -29.39 -3.38 1.35
CA LEU A 130 -30.29 -3.57 0.21
C LEU A 130 -31.75 -3.61 0.67
N MET A 131 -32.09 -4.45 1.65
CA MET A 131 -33.45 -4.57 2.17
C MET A 131 -33.99 -3.25 2.72
N THR A 132 -33.14 -2.45 3.38
CA THR A 132 -33.53 -1.13 3.86
C THR A 132 -33.96 -0.21 2.72
N VAL A 133 -33.23 -0.19 1.60
CA VAL A 133 -33.59 0.64 0.44
C VAL A 133 -34.84 0.11 -0.26
N LEU A 134 -34.95 -1.22 -0.42
CA LEU A 134 -36.09 -1.86 -1.07
C LEU A 134 -37.41 -1.60 -0.33
N VAL A 135 -37.39 -1.59 1.01
CA VAL A 135 -38.59 -1.38 1.82
C VAL A 135 -38.94 0.11 1.94
N LYS A 136 -37.95 0.99 2.08
CA LYS A 136 -38.19 2.42 2.38
C LYS A 136 -38.41 3.29 1.15
N ASP A 137 -37.86 2.91 0.00
CA ASP A 137 -37.94 3.73 -1.21
C ASP A 137 -38.08 2.86 -2.47
N PRO A 138 -39.32 2.48 -2.83
CA PRO A 138 -39.61 1.69 -4.03
C PRO A 138 -39.12 2.35 -5.33
N ALA A 139 -39.05 3.68 -5.39
CA ALA A 139 -38.55 4.40 -6.57
C ALA A 139 -37.03 4.21 -6.76
N GLN A 140 -36.28 4.02 -5.66
CA GLN A 140 -34.85 3.70 -5.70
C GLN A 140 -34.55 2.19 -5.73
N ALA A 141 -35.55 1.32 -5.56
CA ALA A 141 -35.36 -0.12 -5.49
C ALA A 141 -34.61 -0.68 -6.72
N LEU A 142 -35.00 -0.27 -7.93
CA LEU A 142 -34.33 -0.71 -9.16
C LEU A 142 -32.86 -0.27 -9.22
N ARG A 143 -32.55 0.93 -8.73
CA ARG A 143 -31.16 1.43 -8.66
C ARG A 143 -30.36 0.61 -7.65
N ALA A 144 -30.92 0.32 -6.49
CA ALA A 144 -30.30 -0.50 -5.45
C ALA A 144 -30.00 -1.92 -5.94
N PHE A 145 -30.96 -2.55 -6.64
CA PHE A 145 -30.75 -3.85 -7.28
C PHE A 145 -29.62 -3.81 -8.32
N ARG A 146 -29.57 -2.78 -9.18
CA ARG A 146 -28.47 -2.63 -10.16
C ARG A 146 -27.11 -2.43 -9.50
N SER A 147 -27.07 -1.91 -8.28
CA SER A 147 -25.84 -1.74 -7.50
C SER A 147 -25.55 -2.89 -6.53
N CYS A 148 -26.33 -3.98 -6.52
CA CYS A 148 -26.23 -5.03 -5.50
C CYS A 148 -24.82 -5.62 -5.39
N ARG A 149 -24.18 -5.87 -6.54
CA ARG A 149 -22.80 -6.37 -6.59
C ARG A 149 -21.84 -5.38 -5.94
N SER A 150 -21.91 -4.11 -6.30
CA SER A 150 -21.08 -3.04 -5.71
C SER A 150 -21.31 -2.92 -4.20
N THR A 151 -22.56 -3.04 -3.74
CA THR A 151 -22.90 -3.02 -2.31
C THR A 151 -22.28 -4.21 -1.57
N LEU A 152 -22.40 -5.43 -2.10
CA LEU A 152 -21.78 -6.62 -1.52
C LEU A 152 -20.27 -6.48 -1.44
N ASP A 153 -19.67 -6.08 -2.54
CA ASP A 153 -18.25 -5.82 -2.71
C ASP A 153 -17.71 -4.78 -1.71
N SER A 154 -18.43 -3.67 -1.52
CA SER A 154 -18.10 -2.64 -0.54
C SER A 154 -18.22 -3.17 0.89
N SER A 155 -19.24 -3.97 1.18
CA SER A 155 -19.39 -4.62 2.49
C SER A 155 -18.29 -5.64 2.75
N LEU A 156 -17.88 -6.42 1.74
CA LEU A 156 -16.78 -7.36 1.87
C LEU A 156 -15.46 -6.68 2.21
N HIS A 157 -15.21 -5.50 1.62
CA HIS A 157 -14.01 -4.72 1.93
C HIS A 157 -13.93 -4.29 3.41
N THR A 158 -15.08 -4.00 4.03
CA THR A 158 -15.17 -3.55 5.43
C THR A 158 -15.39 -4.66 6.45
N ALA A 159 -15.88 -5.83 6.01
CA ALA A 159 -16.24 -6.95 6.87
C ALA A 159 -15.02 -7.78 7.32
N THR A 160 -14.11 -7.16 8.09
CA THR A 160 -12.95 -7.85 8.66
C THR A 160 -13.40 -8.89 9.69
N SER A 161 -13.03 -10.16 9.47
CA SER A 161 -13.35 -11.29 10.34
C SER A 161 -12.53 -11.23 11.64
N ARG A 162 -11.20 -11.28 11.49
CA ARG A 162 -10.22 -11.27 12.58
C ARG A 162 -9.16 -10.24 12.27
N ARG A 163 -8.65 -9.56 13.30
CA ARG A 163 -7.54 -8.61 13.17
C ARG A 163 -6.25 -9.29 13.59
N LEU A 164 -5.65 -10.03 12.66
CA LEU A 164 -4.41 -10.78 12.86
C LEU A 164 -3.19 -9.87 12.82
N PHE A 165 -3.23 -8.86 11.95
CA PHE A 165 -2.12 -7.96 11.67
C PHE A 165 -2.43 -6.52 12.05
N MET A 166 -1.37 -5.80 12.35
CA MET A 166 -1.30 -4.34 12.45
C MET A 166 -0.25 -3.86 11.45
N ASP A 167 -0.53 -2.71 10.84
CA ASP A 167 0.37 -2.05 9.89
C ASP A 167 0.85 -0.74 10.52
N ILE A 168 2.14 -0.48 10.38
CA ILE A 168 2.76 0.82 10.65
C ILE A 168 3.24 1.35 9.30
N ASP A 169 2.51 2.30 8.74
CA ASP A 169 2.82 2.93 7.46
C ASP A 169 3.69 4.16 7.72
N VAL A 170 4.97 4.03 7.40
CA VAL A 170 5.94 5.12 7.42
C VAL A 170 5.90 5.79 6.04
N ASP A 171 5.10 6.85 5.83
CA ASP A 171 5.00 7.60 4.54
C ASP A 171 6.19 8.55 4.35
N SER A 172 7.40 8.08 4.69
CA SER A 172 8.67 8.78 4.50
C SER A 172 9.75 7.79 4.07
N LYS A 173 10.65 8.27 3.19
CA LYS A 173 11.88 7.56 2.81
C LYS A 173 13.04 7.83 3.75
N ASP A 174 12.84 8.69 4.75
CA ASP A 174 13.82 8.98 5.78
C ASP A 174 14.06 7.75 6.67
N LEU A 175 15.30 7.28 6.66
CA LEU A 175 15.71 6.10 7.41
C LEU A 175 15.65 6.32 8.92
N GLU A 176 15.83 7.56 9.41
CA GLU A 176 15.76 7.85 10.83
C GLU A 176 14.34 7.62 11.39
N VAL A 177 13.31 7.91 10.59
CA VAL A 177 11.92 7.65 10.96
C VAL A 177 11.66 6.15 11.05
N LEU A 178 12.14 5.37 10.07
CA LEU A 178 12.05 3.91 10.12
C LEU A 178 12.79 3.34 11.33
N LEU A 179 14.03 3.78 11.57
CA LEU A 179 14.86 3.34 12.69
C LEU A 179 14.20 3.63 14.04
N SER A 180 13.61 4.80 14.21
CA SER A 180 12.92 5.15 15.46
C SER A 180 11.70 4.25 15.73
N VAL A 181 10.94 3.86 14.69
CA VAL A 181 9.88 2.83 14.83
C VAL A 181 10.46 1.49 15.28
N LEU A 182 11.54 1.03 14.63
CA LEU A 182 12.19 -0.25 14.97
C LEU A 182 12.80 -0.25 16.38
N GLN A 183 13.38 0.88 16.80
CA GLN A 183 13.91 1.07 18.16
C GLN A 183 12.81 1.01 19.21
N VAL A 184 11.65 1.65 18.98
CA VAL A 184 10.50 1.54 19.88
C VAL A 184 10.05 0.08 19.98
N LEU A 185 9.94 -0.63 18.86
CA LEU A 185 9.60 -2.06 18.87
C LEU A 185 10.63 -2.92 19.62
N GLN A 186 11.92 -2.61 19.51
CA GLN A 186 12.99 -3.29 20.24
C GLN A 186 12.92 -3.02 21.75
N GLN A 187 12.81 -1.76 22.15
CA GLN A 187 12.71 -1.35 23.56
C GLN A 187 11.48 -1.97 24.23
N GLU A 188 10.37 -2.04 23.50
CA GLU A 188 9.11 -2.62 23.95
C GLU A 188 9.03 -4.14 23.76
N LYS A 189 10.17 -4.80 23.47
CA LYS A 189 10.31 -6.26 23.32
C LYS A 189 9.27 -6.86 22.36
N SER A 190 8.97 -6.14 21.28
CA SER A 190 7.97 -6.49 20.27
C SER A 190 8.58 -6.77 18.89
N MET A 191 9.91 -6.90 18.79
CA MET A 191 10.57 -7.32 17.54
C MET A 191 10.11 -8.68 17.04
N ASP A 192 9.74 -9.59 17.96
CA ASP A 192 9.18 -10.90 17.60
C ASP A 192 7.80 -10.82 16.94
N SER A 193 7.11 -9.68 17.07
CA SER A 193 5.84 -9.46 16.39
C SER A 193 6.01 -9.07 14.92
N ILE A 194 7.21 -8.65 14.48
CA ILE A 194 7.44 -8.29 13.09
C ILE A 194 7.38 -9.54 12.21
N VAL A 195 6.43 -9.55 11.29
CA VAL A 195 6.27 -10.61 10.28
C VAL A 195 7.14 -10.27 9.07
N GLY A 196 7.24 -8.99 8.73
CA GLY A 196 8.04 -8.46 7.63
C GLY A 196 7.68 -7.01 7.37
N GLY A 197 8.19 -6.46 6.28
CA GLY A 197 7.86 -5.12 5.82
C GLY A 197 7.79 -5.02 4.30
N VAL A 198 7.37 -3.85 3.83
CA VAL A 198 7.32 -3.53 2.40
C VAL A 198 7.96 -2.18 2.17
N GLU A 199 8.97 -2.14 1.31
CA GLU A 199 9.44 -0.86 0.78
C GLU A 199 8.52 -0.42 -0.38
N THR A 200 8.00 0.80 -0.28
CA THR A 200 7.04 1.38 -1.22
C THR A 200 7.63 2.60 -1.93
N ARG A 201 6.90 3.19 -2.88
CA ARG A 201 7.33 4.48 -3.48
C ARG A 201 7.43 5.60 -2.44
N GLY A 202 6.56 5.58 -1.43
CA GLY A 202 6.42 6.66 -0.44
C GLY A 202 7.27 6.48 0.81
N GLY A 203 7.59 5.24 1.17
CA GLY A 203 8.30 4.92 2.41
C GLY A 203 8.28 3.43 2.68
N TYR A 204 7.77 3.02 3.85
CA TYR A 204 7.84 1.64 4.34
C TYR A 204 6.55 1.23 5.08
N HIS A 205 6.10 0.00 4.90
CA HIS A 205 5.12 -0.63 5.79
C HIS A 205 5.81 -1.64 6.69
N ILE A 206 5.53 -1.62 8.00
CA ILE A 206 6.01 -2.63 8.95
C ILE A 206 4.81 -3.43 9.45
N ILE A 207 4.82 -4.73 9.18
CA ILE A 207 3.70 -5.63 9.46
C ILE A 207 3.95 -6.39 10.74
N LEU A 208 3.06 -6.20 11.71
CA LEU A 208 3.11 -6.84 13.01
C LEU A 208 2.00 -7.87 13.18
N GLN A 209 2.32 -9.04 13.71
CA GLN A 209 1.36 -10.01 14.21
C GLN A 209 0.84 -9.57 15.58
N LYS A 210 -0.44 -9.23 15.65
CA LYS A 210 -1.05 -8.62 16.85
C LYS A 210 -1.01 -9.52 18.08
N SER A 211 -1.05 -10.85 17.91
CA SER A 211 -1.00 -11.79 19.03
C SER A 211 0.37 -11.83 19.72
N LEU A 212 1.43 -11.39 19.05
CA LEU A 212 2.81 -11.37 19.57
C LEU A 212 3.24 -9.97 20.04
N MET A 213 2.43 -8.94 19.79
CA MET A 213 2.76 -7.56 20.09
C MET A 213 2.49 -7.23 21.56
N GLN A 214 3.45 -6.60 22.24
CA GLN A 214 3.23 -6.10 23.60
C GLN A 214 2.25 -4.92 23.60
N LYS A 215 1.37 -4.86 24.60
CA LYS A 215 0.39 -3.76 24.73
C LYS A 215 1.06 -2.39 24.91
N SER A 216 2.27 -2.35 25.48
CA SER A 216 3.05 -1.12 25.62
C SER A 216 3.55 -0.64 24.26
N ALA A 217 4.09 -1.52 23.41
CA ALA A 217 4.51 -1.18 22.04
C ALA A 217 3.40 -0.49 21.24
N GLY A 218 2.18 -1.04 21.25
CA GLY A 218 1.06 -0.40 20.54
C GLY A 218 0.73 1.00 21.04
N ARG A 219 0.92 1.29 22.34
CA ARG A 219 0.73 2.64 22.90
C ARG A 219 1.89 3.57 22.53
N SER A 220 3.13 3.09 22.61
CA SER A 220 4.33 3.86 22.28
C SER A 220 4.34 4.26 20.81
N ILE A 221 3.99 3.33 19.91
CA ILE A 221 3.83 3.61 18.47
C ILE A 221 2.68 4.59 18.22
N TYR A 222 1.55 4.44 18.92
CA TYR A 222 0.45 5.41 18.79
C TYR A 222 0.87 6.81 19.22
N SER A 223 1.56 6.97 20.35
CA SER A 223 2.11 8.26 20.79
C SER A 223 3.06 8.82 19.75
N MET A 224 3.99 8.00 19.26
CA MET A 224 4.94 8.39 18.22
C MET A 224 4.22 8.88 16.94
N SER A 225 3.17 8.18 16.51
CA SER A 225 2.37 8.59 15.34
C SER A 225 1.65 9.92 15.54
N THR A 226 1.23 10.26 16.76
CA THR A 226 0.61 11.56 17.06
C THR A 226 1.64 12.67 17.23
N ASP A 227 2.84 12.34 17.70
CA ASP A 227 3.92 13.29 17.97
C ASP A 227 4.73 13.63 16.70
N SER A 228 4.73 12.77 15.68
CA SER A 228 5.36 13.00 14.36
C SER A 228 4.60 13.98 13.46
N GLY A 229 3.69 14.79 14.01
CA GLY A 229 2.89 15.73 13.26
C GLY A 229 3.71 16.95 12.79
N PHE A 230 3.75 17.20 11.49
CA PHE A 230 4.36 18.41 10.91
C PHE A 230 3.39 19.18 10.02
N SER A 231 3.56 20.50 9.98
CA SER A 231 2.77 21.37 9.09
C SER A 231 3.26 21.24 7.65
N ALA A 232 2.34 21.00 6.73
CA ALA A 232 2.58 21.01 5.30
C ALA A 232 1.46 21.79 4.61
N GLU A 233 1.74 22.39 3.46
CA GLU A 233 0.68 22.98 2.65
C GLU A 233 0.02 21.92 1.77
N ASN A 234 -1.31 21.91 1.74
CA ASN A 234 -2.06 21.15 0.77
C ASN A 234 -2.02 21.86 -0.60
N ARG A 235 -2.69 21.29 -1.60
CA ARG A 235 -2.69 21.86 -2.96
C ARG A 235 -3.50 23.15 -3.10
N THR A 236 -4.37 23.48 -2.15
CA THR A 236 -5.12 24.75 -2.10
C THR A 236 -4.38 25.83 -1.33
N GLY A 237 -3.18 25.53 -0.81
CA GLY A 237 -2.38 26.45 0.01
C GLY A 237 -2.78 26.45 1.48
N ASP A 238 -3.69 25.58 1.91
CA ASP A 238 -4.06 25.48 3.32
C ASP A 238 -3.03 24.64 4.08
N THR A 239 -2.63 25.12 5.25
CA THR A 239 -1.81 24.36 6.18
C THR A 239 -2.58 23.15 6.70
N ILE A 240 -2.03 21.96 6.45
CA ILE A 240 -2.49 20.68 6.96
C ILE A 240 -1.42 20.08 7.86
N THR A 241 -1.82 19.28 8.85
CA THR A 241 -0.89 18.45 9.61
C THR A 241 -0.73 17.11 8.89
N LYS A 242 0.51 16.75 8.59
CA LYS A 242 0.89 15.42 8.11
C LYS A 242 1.65 14.68 9.19
N PHE A 243 1.62 13.36 9.13
CA PHE A 243 2.34 12.50 10.04
C PHE A 243 3.25 11.61 9.20
N ASP A 244 4.49 11.43 9.63
CA ASP A 244 5.39 10.49 8.96
C ASP A 244 5.02 9.04 9.24
N ILE A 245 4.23 8.80 10.30
CA ILE A 245 3.78 7.47 10.73
C ILE A 245 2.25 7.47 10.80
N GLU A 246 1.64 6.56 10.05
CA GLU A 246 0.21 6.29 10.08
C GLU A 246 -0.05 4.87 10.61
N LEU A 247 -1.17 4.71 11.32
CA LEU A 247 -1.64 3.42 11.83
C LEU A 247 -3.00 3.08 11.21
N PRO A 248 -3.02 2.51 9.99
CA PRO A 248 -4.26 2.14 9.32
C PRO A 248 -5.10 1.21 10.19
N LYS A 249 -6.40 1.50 10.31
CA LYS A 249 -7.35 0.60 11.00
C LYS A 249 -7.44 -0.77 10.33
N GLU A 250 -7.22 -0.79 9.01
CA GLU A 250 -7.26 -1.97 8.18
C GLU A 250 -5.98 -2.03 7.34
N PRO A 251 -5.04 -2.94 7.69
CA PRO A 251 -3.80 -3.14 6.95
C PRO A 251 -4.05 -3.45 5.47
N GLN A 252 -3.61 -2.52 4.61
CA GLN A 252 -3.65 -2.66 3.16
C GLN A 252 -2.29 -2.23 2.62
N ILE A 253 -1.53 -3.19 2.13
CA ILE A 253 -0.15 -2.94 1.70
C ILE A 253 0.00 -3.12 0.20
N PRO A 254 0.87 -2.32 -0.45
CA PRO A 254 1.34 -2.65 -1.78
C PRO A 254 1.94 -4.05 -1.76
N ILE A 255 1.64 -4.85 -2.78
CA ILE A 255 2.12 -6.23 -2.83
C ILE A 255 3.60 -6.23 -3.24
N PRO A 256 4.52 -6.80 -2.45
CA PRO A 256 5.92 -6.93 -2.87
C PRO A 256 6.08 -7.67 -4.20
N GLY A 257 7.04 -7.25 -5.03
CA GLY A 257 7.22 -7.77 -6.38
C GLY A 257 6.25 -7.19 -7.42
N THR A 258 5.48 -6.17 -7.05
CA THR A 258 4.60 -5.41 -7.95
C THR A 258 5.03 -3.96 -8.14
N VAL A 259 4.49 -3.28 -9.15
CA VAL A 259 4.81 -1.88 -9.45
C VAL A 259 3.83 -0.95 -8.73
N GLN A 260 4.36 0.07 -8.05
CA GLN A 260 3.62 1.16 -7.43
C GLN A 260 4.01 2.49 -8.06
N GLY A 261 3.23 2.91 -9.06
CA GLY A 261 3.44 4.17 -9.74
C GLY A 261 4.83 4.28 -10.40
N GLY A 262 5.29 3.19 -11.01
CA GLY A 262 6.64 3.07 -11.59
C GLY A 262 7.74 2.62 -10.63
N PHE A 263 7.49 2.61 -9.32
CA PHE A 263 8.43 2.09 -8.32
C PHE A 263 8.27 0.58 -8.16
N ARG A 264 9.37 -0.15 -8.02
CA ARG A 264 9.39 -1.60 -7.76
C ARG A 264 9.27 -1.86 -6.26
N THR A 265 8.13 -2.35 -5.78
CA THR A 265 7.93 -2.59 -4.35
C THR A 265 8.75 -3.78 -3.86
N LEU A 266 9.49 -3.62 -2.76
CA LEU A 266 10.39 -4.66 -2.23
C LEU A 266 9.81 -5.28 -0.97
N LEU A 267 10.06 -6.57 -0.79
CA LEU A 267 9.79 -7.28 0.47
C LEU A 267 10.97 -7.06 1.41
N LEU A 268 10.71 -6.62 2.63
CA LEU A 268 11.70 -6.58 3.70
C LEU A 268 11.42 -7.73 4.65
N THR A 269 12.36 -8.65 4.80
CA THR A 269 12.26 -9.72 5.80
C THR A 269 12.47 -9.17 7.20
N ARG A 270 12.17 -9.97 8.22
CA ARG A 270 12.47 -9.61 9.60
C ARG A 270 13.99 -9.45 9.80
N GLU A 271 14.77 -10.29 9.13
CA GLU A 271 16.23 -10.25 9.13
C GLU A 271 16.74 -8.93 8.53
N ASP A 272 16.18 -8.48 7.40
CA ASP A 272 16.54 -7.20 6.77
C ASP A 272 16.27 -6.02 7.71
N LEU A 273 15.10 -5.99 8.34
CA LEU A 273 14.77 -4.97 9.33
C LEU A 273 15.67 -5.03 10.57
N GLY A 274 16.10 -6.23 10.97
CA GLY A 274 17.08 -6.43 12.03
C GLY A 274 18.47 -5.89 11.68
N LYS A 275 18.94 -6.10 10.45
CA LYS A 275 20.19 -5.52 9.94
C LYS A 275 20.11 -4.00 9.89
N ILE A 276 19.03 -3.45 9.34
CA ILE A 276 18.80 -1.99 9.31
C ILE A 276 18.90 -1.41 10.73
N LEU A 277 18.28 -2.05 11.72
CA LEU A 277 18.35 -1.60 13.11
C LEU A 277 19.76 -1.69 13.72
N GLN A 278 20.56 -2.69 13.36
CA GLN A 278 21.93 -2.89 13.87
C GLN A 278 22.93 -1.95 13.20
N GLU A 279 22.85 -1.81 11.88
CA GLU A 279 23.74 -0.99 11.06
C GLU A 279 23.40 0.50 11.17
N GLY A 280 22.12 0.82 11.35
CA GLY A 280 21.61 2.17 11.61
C GLY A 280 21.76 2.63 13.06
N GLY A 281 22.72 2.07 13.81
CA GLY A 281 23.05 2.55 15.15
C GLY A 281 23.26 4.07 15.12
N VAL A 282 22.51 4.79 15.96
CA VAL A 282 22.55 6.26 16.05
C VAL A 282 24.01 6.73 16.11
N PRO A 283 24.54 7.46 15.12
CA PRO A 283 25.82 8.12 15.28
C PRO A 283 25.67 9.09 16.46
N SER A 284 26.46 8.91 17.51
CA SER A 284 26.61 9.96 18.51
C SER A 284 27.00 11.23 17.75
N ALA A 285 26.25 12.32 17.96
CA ALA A 285 26.19 13.63 17.27
C ALA A 285 27.48 14.26 16.68
N LYS A 286 28.35 13.52 15.99
CA LYS A 286 29.63 13.98 15.47
C LYS A 286 30.09 13.36 14.15
N GLU A 287 29.43 12.34 13.61
CA GLU A 287 29.90 11.71 12.37
C GLU A 287 28.71 11.46 11.42
N THR A 288 28.40 12.48 10.63
CA THR A 288 27.55 12.38 9.45
C THR A 288 28.45 12.37 8.23
N GLU A 289 28.53 11.23 7.54
CA GLU A 289 28.63 11.07 6.08
C GLU A 289 29.05 9.62 5.79
N THR A 290 28.08 8.70 5.68
CA THR A 290 28.04 7.54 4.76
C THR A 290 26.88 6.62 5.15
N GLY A 291 25.85 6.56 4.30
CA GLY A 291 24.77 5.57 4.41
C GLY A 291 25.17 4.31 3.66
N THR A 292 25.11 3.14 4.30
CA THR A 292 25.67 1.90 3.73
C THR A 292 24.72 0.69 3.76
N GLY A 293 23.83 0.53 4.74
CA GLY A 293 23.06 -0.71 4.89
C GLY A 293 21.94 -0.97 3.86
N LEU A 294 21.09 0.02 3.56
CA LEU A 294 19.93 -0.17 2.67
C LEU A 294 20.30 -0.33 1.21
N ASP A 295 21.33 0.38 0.75
CA ASP A 295 21.79 0.29 -0.63
C ASP A 295 22.51 -1.04 -0.88
N GLU A 296 23.18 -1.61 0.12
CA GLU A 296 23.70 -2.98 0.06
C GLU A 296 22.57 -4.02 0.01
N ILE A 297 21.51 -3.88 0.82
CA ILE A 297 20.33 -4.76 0.73
C ILE A 297 19.69 -4.63 -0.66
N ARG A 298 19.51 -3.41 -1.17
CA ARG A 298 18.98 -3.18 -2.53
C ARG A 298 19.88 -3.77 -3.60
N ALA A 299 21.19 -3.63 -3.47
CA ALA A 299 22.16 -4.19 -4.41
C ALA A 299 22.18 -5.72 -4.36
N GLN A 300 22.11 -6.33 -3.17
CA GLN A 300 21.98 -7.78 -3.00
C GLN A 300 20.68 -8.29 -3.61
N MET A 301 19.56 -7.64 -3.33
CA MET A 301 18.28 -7.99 -3.95
C MET A 301 18.32 -7.79 -5.47
N ALA A 302 18.91 -6.70 -5.98
CA ALA A 302 19.05 -6.46 -7.41
C ALA A 302 19.96 -7.52 -8.08
N ALA A 303 21.05 -7.92 -7.42
CA ALA A 303 21.98 -8.93 -7.91
C ALA A 303 21.35 -10.34 -7.94
N GLU A 304 20.53 -10.69 -6.94
CA GLU A 304 19.76 -11.94 -6.93
C GLU A 304 18.70 -12.00 -8.04
N ILE A 305 18.25 -10.85 -8.55
CA ILE A 305 17.17 -10.73 -9.54
C ILE A 305 17.67 -10.84 -10.99
N GLY A 306 18.99 -10.85 -11.22
CA GLY A 306 19.59 -10.90 -12.55
C GLY A 306 19.46 -9.55 -13.26
N GLU A 307 20.59 -8.94 -13.57
CA GLU A 307 20.65 -7.69 -14.32
C GLU A 307 20.04 -7.85 -15.72
N GLU A 308 18.84 -7.33 -15.92
CA GLU A 308 18.39 -6.86 -17.23
C GLU A 308 18.11 -5.35 -17.16
N GLY A 309 19.10 -4.59 -17.66
CA GLY A 309 18.90 -3.32 -18.33
C GLY A 309 18.97 -2.06 -17.48
N GLU A 310 20.19 -1.62 -17.13
CA GLU A 310 20.45 -0.19 -16.95
C GLU A 310 20.46 0.49 -18.31
N GLY A 311 19.34 1.12 -18.66
CA GLY A 311 19.33 2.22 -19.61
C GLY A 311 19.57 3.50 -18.83
N GLU A 312 20.78 4.06 -18.94
CA GLU A 312 21.07 5.43 -18.53
C GLU A 312 20.05 6.37 -19.19
N ASP A 313 19.28 7.12 -18.40
CA ASP A 313 18.60 8.30 -18.91
C ASP A 313 18.83 9.50 -17.98
N GLY A 314 19.69 10.38 -18.51
CA GLY A 314 19.77 11.83 -18.36
C GLY A 314 19.00 12.51 -17.24
N THR A 315 19.79 13.14 -16.38
CA THR A 315 19.46 14.29 -15.52
C THR A 315 18.54 15.34 -16.16
N ARG A 316 17.49 15.72 -15.42
CA ARG A 316 16.85 17.06 -15.28
C ARG A 316 15.72 16.90 -14.26
N GLY A 317 15.80 17.42 -13.04
CA GLY A 317 15.92 18.84 -12.71
C GLY A 317 14.53 19.36 -12.28
N GLY A 318 14.31 19.49 -10.97
CA GLY A 318 13.06 19.98 -10.41
C GLY A 318 12.95 19.75 -8.90
N GLU A 319 13.89 20.31 -8.13
CA GLU A 319 13.69 20.56 -6.70
C GLU A 319 12.38 21.32 -6.51
N ARG A 320 11.47 20.78 -5.71
CA ARG A 320 10.46 21.58 -5.02
C ARG A 320 10.88 21.60 -3.57
N ASP A 321 11.42 22.73 -3.16
CA ASP A 321 11.63 23.05 -1.76
C ASP A 321 10.31 22.92 -1.01
N VAL A 322 10.25 21.93 -0.13
CA VAL A 322 9.29 21.94 0.97
C VAL A 322 9.91 22.85 2.01
N VAL A 323 9.39 24.08 2.12
CA VAL A 323 9.78 25.01 3.18
C VAL A 323 9.32 24.41 4.51
N ARG A 324 10.24 23.74 5.23
CA ARG A 324 10.06 23.41 6.65
C ARG A 324 10.08 24.72 7.43
N VAL A 325 8.91 25.18 7.87
CA VAL A 325 8.84 26.31 8.80
C VAL A 325 9.29 25.82 10.18
N GLY A 326 10.50 26.20 10.57
CA GLY A 326 11.09 25.84 11.87
C GLY A 326 10.25 26.36 13.04
N ARG A 327 10.05 25.51 14.05
CA ARG A 327 9.49 25.89 15.36
C ARG A 327 10.54 26.67 16.15
N ALA A 328 10.20 27.90 16.55
CA ALA A 328 10.73 28.50 17.77
C ALA A 328 9.64 28.40 18.84
N VAL A 329 9.89 27.58 19.88
CA VAL A 329 9.12 27.64 21.13
C VAL A 329 10.15 27.92 22.22
N THR A 330 10.23 29.19 22.63
CA THR A 330 10.89 29.58 23.88
C THR A 330 9.91 29.39 25.04
N HIS A 331 10.48 29.02 26.19
CA HIS A 331 9.90 28.58 27.46
C HIS A 331 8.61 29.24 27.94
#